data_AF-A0A6P3WQA4-F1
#
_entry.id   AF-A0A6P3WQA4-F1
#
_cell.length_a   1.000
_cell.length_b   1.000
_cell.length_c   1.000
_cell.angle_alpha   90.00
_cell.angle_beta   90.00
_cell.angle_gamma   90.00
#
_symmetry.space_group_name_H-M   'P 1'
#
loop_
_entity.id
_entity.type
_entity.pdbx_description
1 polymer ?
#
loop_
_entity_poly.entity_id
_entity_poly.type
_entity_poly.pdbx_seq_one_letter_code
_entity_poly.pdbx_strand_id
1 'polypeptide(L)'
;MVSVLNTVDTGHEDMIHDAEMDYYGLRLATCSSDNSVKIFDLKNGTQSLVAELKGHIGPVWQVAWAHPKFGNLLASCSYDRKVIIWKELGEWTKVYEHTGHDSSVNSVAWAPHEFGLILACGSSDGSISILTNTGDAWHTQKIPNAHTIGCNAVSWCPAIDSGFDANATQQRSSPVKRLATGGCDNLVKIWKEEGDRWVEENKLEAHSDWVRDVAWAPAVGPSRVTLASCSQDRRVVVWTSNDYASWTPNVLNVFDDVIWNVSWSLTGGILAISGGDNKVSLWRENSEGQWTCISELNKGQGNLNSAADQRAL
;
A
#
# COMPACT_ATOMS: atom_id res chain seq x y z
N MET A 1 22.94 -5.93 4.69
CA MET A 1 23.54 -4.70 4.15
C MET A 1 22.67 -4.24 3.01
N VAL A 2 22.09 -3.04 3.10
CA VAL A 2 21.29 -2.46 2.01
C VAL A 2 22.24 -1.70 1.11
N SER A 3 22.13 -1.90 -0.21
CA SER A 3 22.92 -1.20 -1.22
C SER A 3 22.00 -0.38 -2.11
N VAL A 4 22.38 0.85 -2.43
CA VAL A 4 21.66 1.64 -3.44
C VAL A 4 21.98 1.08 -4.82
N LEU A 5 20.93 0.65 -5.52
CA LEU A 5 21.03 0.08 -6.86
C LEU A 5 20.97 1.15 -7.95
N ASN A 6 20.10 2.16 -7.78
CA ASN A 6 19.95 3.26 -8.71
C ASN A 6 19.45 4.52 -7.99
N THR A 7 19.81 5.70 -8.48
CA THR A 7 19.26 6.98 -8.02
C THR A 7 18.48 7.60 -9.18
N VAL A 8 17.21 7.90 -8.94
CA VAL A 8 16.32 8.46 -9.95
C VAL A 8 16.11 9.94 -9.66
N ASP A 9 16.38 10.78 -10.65
CA ASP A 9 16.00 12.19 -10.61
C ASP A 9 14.62 12.31 -11.25
N THR A 10 13.62 12.58 -10.42
CA THR A 10 12.22 12.61 -10.85
C THR A 10 11.86 13.92 -11.54
N GLY A 11 12.70 14.96 -11.40
CA GLY A 11 12.44 16.29 -11.96
C GLY A 11 11.11 16.91 -11.51
N HIS A 12 10.55 16.47 -10.38
CA HIS A 12 9.37 17.10 -9.77
C HIS A 12 9.71 18.49 -9.25
N GLU A 13 8.74 19.41 -9.30
CA GLU A 13 8.95 20.80 -8.85
C GLU A 13 8.76 20.96 -7.34
N ASP A 14 8.14 19.97 -6.69
CA ASP A 14 7.81 19.99 -5.27
C ASP A 14 7.94 18.58 -4.65
N MET A 15 7.69 18.47 -3.33
CA MET A 15 7.83 17.26 -2.54
C MET A 15 7.08 16.08 -3.14
N ILE A 16 7.80 14.96 -3.26
CA ILE A 16 7.30 13.67 -3.71
C ILE A 16 6.67 12.97 -2.50
N HIS A 17 5.44 12.48 -2.66
CA HIS A 17 4.71 11.81 -1.58
C HIS A 17 4.84 10.30 -1.64
N ASP A 18 4.78 9.74 -2.84
CA ASP A 18 4.85 8.30 -3.03
C ASP A 18 5.55 7.92 -4.34
N ALA A 19 6.13 6.72 -4.33
CA ALA A 19 6.83 6.14 -5.45
C ALA A 19 6.70 4.62 -5.43
N GLU A 20 6.10 4.05 -6.47
CA GLU A 20 5.84 2.62 -6.57
C GLU A 20 6.37 2.06 -7.89
N MET A 21 7.05 0.91 -7.80
CA MET A 21 7.49 0.15 -8.96
C MET A 21 6.37 -0.71 -9.51
N ASP A 22 6.38 -0.94 -10.82
CA ASP A 22 5.49 -1.91 -11.44
C ASP A 22 5.82 -3.36 -11.01
N TYR A 23 4.92 -4.28 -11.34
CA TYR A 23 5.05 -5.69 -10.99
C TYR A 23 6.37 -6.34 -11.46
N TYR A 24 6.93 -5.86 -12.56
CA TYR A 24 8.18 -6.40 -13.14
C TYR A 24 9.44 -5.67 -12.67
N GLY A 25 9.30 -4.57 -11.93
CA GLY A 25 10.40 -3.70 -11.51
C GLY A 25 11.08 -2.96 -12.66
N LEU A 26 10.40 -2.80 -13.79
CA LEU A 26 10.90 -2.13 -14.98
C LEU A 26 10.42 -0.68 -15.08
N ARG A 27 9.32 -0.34 -14.40
CA ARG A 27 8.77 1.02 -14.41
C ARG A 27 8.59 1.54 -13.00
N LEU A 28 8.77 2.84 -12.84
CA LEU A 28 8.57 3.56 -11.59
C LEU A 28 7.51 4.64 -11.81
N ALA A 29 6.44 4.61 -11.04
CA ALA A 29 5.51 5.73 -10.92
C ALA A 29 5.90 6.57 -9.71
N THR A 30 5.81 7.88 -9.85
CA THR A 30 6.09 8.86 -8.78
C THR A 30 5.01 9.92 -8.78
N CYS A 31 4.64 10.41 -7.60
CA CYS A 31 3.64 11.46 -7.46
C CYS A 31 4.07 12.55 -6.49
N SER A 32 3.64 13.78 -6.73
CA SER A 32 4.15 14.97 -6.03
C SER A 32 3.05 15.98 -5.72
N SER A 33 3.40 16.93 -4.86
CA SER A 33 2.66 18.18 -4.60
C SER A 33 2.53 19.08 -5.83
N ASP A 34 3.31 18.84 -6.89
CA ASP A 34 3.19 19.56 -8.18
C ASP A 34 1.97 19.13 -9.03
N ASN A 35 1.09 18.29 -8.47
CA ASN A 35 -0.14 17.78 -9.07
C ASN A 35 0.09 16.82 -10.26
N SER A 36 1.32 16.36 -10.46
CA SER A 36 1.68 15.44 -11.55
C SER A 36 2.00 14.03 -11.05
N VAL A 37 1.72 13.06 -11.89
CA VAL A 37 2.25 11.69 -11.75
C VAL A 37 3.21 11.45 -12.90
N LYS A 38 4.46 11.12 -12.59
CA LYS A 38 5.49 10.85 -13.60
C LYS A 38 5.81 9.36 -13.64
N ILE A 39 5.96 8.83 -14.85
CA ILE A 39 6.29 7.42 -15.09
C ILE A 39 7.65 7.34 -15.76
N PHE A 40 8.54 6.57 -15.15
CA PHE A 40 9.89 6.33 -15.62
C PHE A 40 10.07 4.88 -16.05
N ASP A 41 10.78 4.68 -17.15
CA ASP A 41 11.29 3.37 -17.57
C ASP A 41 12.71 3.19 -17.03
N LEU A 42 12.96 2.03 -16.43
CA LEU A 42 14.23 1.67 -15.79
C LEU A 42 14.88 0.55 -16.61
N LYS A 43 15.51 0.92 -17.73
CA LYS A 43 16.21 -0.02 -18.60
C LYS A 43 17.72 0.09 -18.41
N ASN A 44 18.34 -1.02 -17.99
CA ASN A 44 19.79 -1.19 -17.90
C ASN A 44 20.51 -0.07 -17.10
N GLY A 45 19.89 0.44 -16.04
CA GLY A 45 20.44 1.51 -15.20
C GLY A 45 20.21 2.92 -15.72
N THR A 46 19.67 3.08 -16.94
CA THR A 46 19.23 4.37 -17.48
C THR A 46 17.78 4.63 -17.11
N GLN A 47 17.52 5.84 -16.61
CA GLN A 47 16.17 6.35 -16.39
C GLN A 47 15.70 7.14 -17.60
N SER A 48 14.48 6.92 -18.04
CA SER A 48 13.83 7.78 -19.03
C SER A 48 12.40 8.08 -18.64
N LEU A 49 12.03 9.36 -18.65
CA LEU A 49 10.65 9.79 -18.45
C LEU A 49 9.81 9.33 -19.66
N VAL A 50 8.83 8.47 -19.40
CA VAL A 50 7.91 7.93 -20.42
C VAL A 50 6.68 8.81 -20.55
N ALA A 51 6.13 9.25 -19.42
CA ALA A 51 4.91 10.03 -19.41
C ALA A 51 4.83 10.95 -18.19
N GLU A 52 4.24 12.12 -18.40
CA GLU A 52 3.83 13.05 -17.35
C GLU A 52 2.30 13.14 -17.38
N LEU A 53 1.66 12.59 -16.35
CA LEU A 53 0.21 12.52 -16.23
C LEU A 53 -0.28 13.74 -15.47
N LYS A 54 -0.97 14.64 -16.18
CA LYS A 54 -1.65 15.81 -15.61
C LYS A 54 -3.14 15.62 -15.68
N GLY A 55 -3.80 15.79 -14.54
CA GLY A 55 -5.25 15.64 -14.42
C GLY A 55 -5.79 15.99 -13.05
N HIS A 56 -4.95 15.87 -12.02
CA HIS A 56 -5.26 16.34 -10.69
C HIS A 56 -5.10 17.85 -10.55
N ILE A 57 -5.88 18.45 -9.66
CA ILE A 57 -5.88 19.90 -9.37
C ILE A 57 -5.15 20.20 -8.04
N GLY A 58 -4.82 19.17 -7.27
CA GLY A 58 -4.08 19.29 -6.02
C GLY A 58 -3.02 18.19 -5.85
N PRO A 59 -2.28 18.22 -4.74
CA PRO A 59 -1.21 17.27 -4.44
C PRO A 59 -1.70 15.83 -4.62
N VAL A 60 -0.87 15.00 -5.25
CA VAL A 60 -1.15 13.57 -5.42
C VAL A 60 -0.46 12.82 -4.29
N TRP A 61 -1.22 12.06 -3.51
CA TRP A 61 -0.74 11.45 -2.26
C TRP A 61 -0.14 10.08 -2.46
N GLN A 62 -0.81 9.22 -3.23
CA GLN A 62 -0.41 7.83 -3.40
C GLN A 62 -0.70 7.37 -4.83
N VAL A 63 0.15 6.47 -5.33
CA VAL A 63 -0.04 5.76 -6.59
C VAL A 63 -0.09 4.25 -6.34
N ALA A 64 -0.85 3.54 -7.17
CA ALA A 64 -0.97 2.09 -7.08
C ALA A 64 -0.98 1.44 -8.47
N TRP A 65 -0.04 0.54 -8.76
CA TRP A 65 -0.02 -0.27 -9.99
C TRP A 65 -1.02 -1.43 -9.90
N ALA A 66 -1.82 -1.62 -10.95
CA ALA A 66 -2.67 -2.80 -11.04
C ALA A 66 -1.85 -4.03 -11.49
N HIS A 67 -2.39 -5.22 -11.22
CA HIS A 67 -1.78 -6.45 -11.68
C HIS A 67 -1.71 -6.52 -13.23
N PRO A 68 -0.58 -6.93 -13.83
CA PRO A 68 -0.34 -6.87 -15.29
C PRO A 68 -1.33 -7.67 -16.13
N LYS A 69 -2.05 -8.63 -15.53
CA LYS A 69 -3.17 -9.37 -16.16
C LYS A 69 -4.25 -8.45 -16.73
N PHE A 70 -4.44 -7.26 -16.16
CA PHE A 70 -5.43 -6.27 -16.61
C PHE A 70 -4.83 -5.21 -17.56
N GLY A 71 -3.57 -5.38 -17.92
CA GLY A 71 -2.76 -4.40 -18.67
C GLY A 71 -2.05 -3.41 -17.76
N ASN A 72 -1.42 -2.42 -18.38
CA ASN A 72 -0.68 -1.37 -17.67
C ASN A 72 -1.67 -0.31 -17.18
N LEU A 73 -2.13 -0.50 -15.95
CA LEU A 73 -3.05 0.40 -15.25
C LEU A 73 -2.36 0.97 -14.00
N LEU A 74 -2.57 2.27 -13.79
CA LEU A 74 -2.09 3.00 -12.61
C LEU A 74 -3.26 3.76 -12.00
N ALA A 75 -3.44 3.65 -10.69
CA ALA A 75 -4.37 4.50 -9.95
C ALA A 75 -3.58 5.61 -9.25
N SER A 76 -4.15 6.81 -9.19
CA SER A 76 -3.63 7.92 -8.40
C SER A 76 -4.75 8.56 -7.58
N CYS A 77 -4.42 8.97 -6.36
CA CYS A 77 -5.33 9.69 -5.48
C CYS A 77 -4.75 11.03 -5.05
N SER A 78 -5.63 12.00 -4.80
CA SER A 78 -5.22 13.39 -4.59
C SER A 78 -6.09 14.11 -3.57
N TYR A 79 -5.52 15.20 -3.07
CA TYR A 79 -6.21 16.22 -2.28
C TYR A 79 -7.42 16.84 -3.00
N ASP A 80 -7.49 16.77 -4.33
CA ASP A 80 -8.62 17.27 -5.12
C ASP A 80 -9.91 16.44 -5.00
N ARG A 81 -9.91 15.42 -4.14
CA ARG A 81 -11.01 14.49 -3.84
C ARG A 81 -11.30 13.49 -4.95
N LYS A 82 -10.39 13.36 -5.93
CA LYS A 82 -10.54 12.47 -7.06
C LYS A 82 -9.59 11.30 -6.97
N VAL A 83 -10.06 10.19 -7.52
CA VAL A 83 -9.21 9.06 -7.89
C VAL A 83 -9.22 8.95 -9.40
N ILE A 84 -8.04 8.94 -10.00
CA ILE A 84 -7.90 8.82 -11.44
C ILE A 84 -7.25 7.47 -11.76
N ILE A 85 -7.82 6.77 -12.73
CA ILE A 85 -7.26 5.53 -13.26
C ILE A 85 -6.72 5.82 -14.65
N TRP A 86 -5.43 5.56 -14.82
CA TRP A 86 -4.67 5.76 -16.02
C TRP A 86 -4.39 4.42 -16.68
N LYS A 87 -4.49 4.36 -18.01
CA LYS A 87 -4.14 3.18 -18.80
C LYS A 87 -3.20 3.56 -19.91
N GLU A 88 -2.22 2.71 -20.16
CA GLU A 88 -1.37 2.80 -21.34
C GLU A 88 -2.01 2.04 -22.51
N LEU A 89 -2.38 2.76 -23.57
CA LEU A 89 -2.86 2.20 -24.83
C LEU A 89 -2.00 2.76 -25.99
N GLY A 90 -0.68 2.66 -25.84
CA GLY A 90 0.30 3.35 -26.68
C GLY A 90 0.75 4.66 -26.03
N GLU A 91 -0.21 5.55 -25.76
CA GLU A 91 -0.03 6.71 -24.88
C GLU A 91 -0.78 6.51 -23.57
N TRP A 92 -0.34 7.19 -22.52
CA TRP A 92 -1.01 7.18 -21.23
C TRP A 92 -2.24 8.09 -21.27
N THR A 93 -3.39 7.51 -20.95
CA THR A 93 -4.67 8.23 -20.97
C THR A 93 -5.46 7.96 -19.69
N LYS A 94 -6.30 8.93 -19.31
CA LYS A 94 -7.26 8.77 -18.23
C LYS A 94 -8.44 7.94 -18.72
N VAL A 95 -8.61 6.74 -18.17
CA VAL A 95 -9.72 5.82 -18.53
C VAL A 95 -10.91 5.92 -17.59
N TYR A 96 -10.69 6.37 -16.36
CA TYR A 96 -11.77 6.54 -15.39
C TYR A 96 -11.40 7.63 -14.37
N GLU A 97 -12.42 8.35 -13.90
CA GLU A 97 -12.32 9.35 -12.86
C GLU A 97 -13.44 9.10 -11.86
N HIS A 98 -13.08 8.94 -10.59
CA HIS A 98 -14.01 8.78 -9.50
C HIS A 98 -14.03 10.05 -8.64
N THR A 99 -15.22 10.63 -8.45
CA THR A 99 -15.44 11.87 -7.67
C THR A 99 -16.50 11.69 -6.58
N GLY A 100 -16.53 10.53 -5.92
CA GLY A 100 -17.54 10.20 -4.90
C GLY A 100 -17.22 10.65 -3.48
N HIS A 101 -16.05 11.25 -3.25
CA HIS A 101 -15.58 11.68 -1.94
C HIS A 101 -15.74 13.19 -1.73
N ASP A 102 -16.03 13.57 -0.48
CA ASP A 102 -16.29 14.96 -0.09
C ASP A 102 -15.01 15.66 0.40
N SER A 103 -13.94 14.90 0.62
CA SER A 103 -12.63 15.36 1.10
C SER A 103 -11.47 14.61 0.43
N SER A 104 -10.23 14.98 0.78
CA SER A 104 -8.98 14.44 0.22
C SER A 104 -8.95 12.91 0.25
N VAL A 105 -8.58 12.28 -0.87
CA VAL A 105 -8.36 10.83 -0.92
C VAL A 105 -6.90 10.56 -0.61
N ASN A 106 -6.63 9.89 0.50
CA ASN A 106 -5.28 9.78 1.07
C ASN A 106 -4.57 8.51 0.63
N SER A 107 -5.31 7.44 0.33
CA SER A 107 -4.73 6.15 -0.01
C SER A 107 -5.56 5.38 -1.02
N VAL A 108 -4.86 4.64 -1.88
CA VAL A 108 -5.43 3.73 -2.87
C VAL A 108 -4.67 2.41 -2.87
N ALA A 109 -5.40 1.30 -3.01
CA ALA A 109 -4.79 -0.02 -3.11
C ALA A 109 -5.61 -0.92 -4.03
N TRP A 110 -4.94 -1.56 -5.00
CA TRP A 110 -5.55 -2.59 -5.82
C TRP A 110 -5.73 -3.88 -5.03
N ALA A 111 -6.87 -4.54 -5.23
CA ALA A 111 -7.13 -5.84 -4.65
C ALA A 111 -6.28 -6.92 -5.35
N PRO A 112 -6.02 -8.06 -4.66
CA PRO A 112 -5.44 -9.24 -5.29
C PRO A 112 -6.17 -9.61 -6.59
N HIS A 113 -5.38 -9.94 -7.62
CA HIS A 113 -5.86 -10.19 -8.98
C HIS A 113 -6.85 -11.36 -9.10
N GLU A 114 -6.89 -12.24 -8.11
CA GLU A 114 -7.84 -13.33 -7.93
C GLU A 114 -9.28 -12.82 -7.73
N PHE A 115 -9.44 -11.66 -7.09
CA PHE A 115 -10.74 -11.03 -6.87
C PHE A 115 -11.26 -10.26 -8.09
N GLY A 116 -10.41 -10.05 -9.10
CA GLY A 116 -10.70 -9.23 -10.27
C GLY A 116 -10.05 -7.85 -10.19
N LEU A 117 -10.55 -6.91 -11.01
CA LEU A 117 -10.05 -5.55 -11.06
C LEU A 117 -10.85 -4.68 -10.07
N ILE A 118 -10.37 -4.63 -8.82
CA ILE A 118 -11.00 -3.89 -7.72
C ILE A 118 -9.98 -2.95 -7.10
N LEU A 119 -10.39 -1.70 -6.83
CA LEU A 119 -9.58 -0.67 -6.20
C LEU A 119 -10.29 -0.17 -4.92
N ALA A 120 -9.58 -0.19 -3.79
CA ALA A 120 -10.04 0.45 -2.56
C ALA A 120 -9.45 1.85 -2.47
N CYS A 121 -10.24 2.81 -1.98
CA CYS A 121 -9.85 4.20 -1.79
C CYS A 121 -10.26 4.65 -0.39
N GLY A 122 -9.32 5.19 0.38
CA GLY A 122 -9.56 5.77 1.71
C GLY A 122 -9.55 7.29 1.67
N SER A 123 -10.58 7.93 2.23
CA SER A 123 -10.73 9.38 2.21
C SER A 123 -10.76 10.01 3.60
N SER A 124 -10.30 11.25 3.66
CA SER A 124 -10.40 12.14 4.82
C SER A 124 -11.85 12.49 5.19
N ASP A 125 -12.85 12.16 4.36
CA ASP A 125 -14.26 12.27 4.72
C ASP A 125 -14.74 11.13 5.65
N GLY A 126 -13.85 10.19 5.99
CA GLY A 126 -14.14 9.05 6.86
C GLY A 126 -14.79 7.88 6.13
N SER A 127 -15.01 7.98 4.82
CA SER A 127 -15.57 6.90 3.99
C SER A 127 -14.50 6.17 3.20
N ILE A 128 -14.83 4.93 2.84
CA ILE A 128 -14.04 4.09 1.95
C ILE A 128 -14.87 3.85 0.68
N SER A 129 -14.27 3.97 -0.49
CA SER A 129 -14.91 3.59 -1.75
C SER A 129 -14.21 2.38 -2.35
N ILE A 130 -15.00 1.39 -2.75
CA ILE A 130 -14.55 0.20 -3.47
C ILE A 130 -15.04 0.32 -4.91
N LEU A 131 -14.09 0.39 -5.85
CA LEU A 131 -14.34 0.52 -7.27
C LEU A 131 -14.09 -0.84 -7.94
N THR A 132 -15.14 -1.44 -8.49
CA THR A 132 -15.07 -2.74 -9.17
C THR A 132 -15.29 -2.53 -10.65
N ASN A 133 -14.39 -3.04 -11.48
CA ASN A 133 -14.56 -3.02 -12.94
C ASN A 133 -15.05 -4.39 -13.43
N THR A 134 -16.20 -4.40 -14.09
CA THR A 134 -16.81 -5.61 -14.67
C THR A 134 -16.52 -5.80 -16.16
N GLY A 135 -15.56 -5.06 -16.72
CA GLY A 135 -15.16 -5.07 -18.11
C GLY A 135 -15.80 -3.96 -18.94
N ASP A 136 -17.11 -3.75 -18.74
CA ASP A 136 -17.88 -2.74 -19.48
C ASP A 136 -18.10 -1.43 -18.68
N ALA A 137 -18.12 -1.51 -17.35
CA ALA A 137 -18.38 -0.37 -16.49
C ALA A 137 -17.66 -0.48 -15.13
N TRP A 138 -17.46 0.69 -14.52
CA TRP A 138 -17.01 0.81 -13.13
C TRP A 138 -18.22 0.92 -12.21
N HIS A 139 -18.31 0.01 -11.26
CA HIS A 139 -19.26 0.06 -10.16
C HIS A 139 -18.57 0.59 -8.90
N THR A 140 -19.27 1.43 -8.13
CA THR A 140 -18.76 1.99 -6.89
C THR A 140 -19.64 1.54 -5.73
N GLN A 141 -19.01 0.93 -4.73
CA GLN A 141 -19.61 0.71 -3.42
C GLN A 141 -18.95 1.63 -2.40
N LYS A 142 -19.73 2.50 -1.76
CA LYS A 142 -19.24 3.42 -0.71
C LYS A 142 -19.59 2.85 0.66
N ILE A 143 -18.60 2.77 1.54
CA ILE A 143 -18.74 2.45 2.96
C ILE A 143 -18.69 3.78 3.72
N PRO A 144 -19.84 4.38 4.05
CA PRO A 144 -19.88 5.63 4.79
C PRO A 144 -19.47 5.41 6.25
N ASN A 145 -18.87 6.45 6.87
CA ASN A 145 -18.52 6.46 8.29
C ASN A 145 -17.64 5.27 8.72
N ALA A 146 -16.72 4.85 7.86
CA ALA A 146 -15.74 3.82 8.20
C ALA A 146 -14.87 4.26 9.38
N HIS A 147 -14.40 5.51 9.36
CA HIS A 147 -13.70 6.15 10.46
C HIS A 147 -14.38 7.47 10.82
N THR A 148 -14.38 7.84 12.09
CA THR A 148 -15.16 9.01 12.57
C THR A 148 -14.62 10.36 12.08
N ILE A 149 -13.31 10.46 11.90
CA ILE A 149 -12.62 11.69 11.49
C ILE A 149 -12.14 11.62 10.04
N GLY A 150 -11.53 10.51 9.65
CA GLY A 150 -10.93 10.34 8.32
C GLY A 150 -10.20 9.00 8.20
N CYS A 151 -10.09 8.49 6.98
CA CYS A 151 -9.29 7.30 6.64
C CYS A 151 -7.98 7.74 5.97
N ASN A 152 -6.85 7.28 6.50
CA ASN A 152 -5.52 7.62 5.98
C ASN A 152 -4.96 6.53 5.08
N ALA A 153 -5.21 5.26 5.41
CA ALA A 153 -4.60 4.13 4.71
C ALA A 153 -5.58 2.98 4.50
N VAL A 154 -5.41 2.32 3.36
CA VAL A 154 -6.15 1.11 2.99
C VAL A 154 -5.18 0.03 2.53
N SER A 155 -5.37 -1.20 2.99
CA SER A 155 -4.57 -2.35 2.54
C SER A 155 -5.42 -3.60 2.42
N TRP A 156 -5.24 -4.34 1.33
CA TRP A 156 -5.97 -5.56 1.07
C TRP A 156 -5.38 -6.77 1.78
N CYS A 157 -6.27 -7.65 2.22
CA CYS A 157 -5.94 -9.03 2.53
C CYS A 157 -5.48 -9.76 1.26
N PRO A 158 -4.33 -10.46 1.26
CA PRO A 158 -3.98 -11.40 0.20
C PRO A 158 -5.08 -12.42 -0.02
N ALA A 159 -5.29 -12.83 -1.27
CA ALA A 159 -6.23 -13.89 -1.58
C ALA A 159 -5.66 -15.23 -1.10
N ILE A 160 -6.01 -15.64 0.13
CA ILE A 160 -5.75 -16.99 0.58
C ILE A 160 -6.90 -17.87 0.09
N ASP A 161 -6.59 -18.77 -0.82
CA ASP A 161 -7.54 -19.77 -1.28
C ASP A 161 -7.82 -20.71 -0.09
N SER A 162 -9.09 -20.84 0.32
CA SER A 162 -9.52 -21.75 1.40
C SER A 162 -9.43 -23.24 0.99
N GLY A 163 -8.67 -23.55 -0.07
CA GLY A 163 -8.79 -24.78 -0.86
C GLY A 163 -7.79 -25.90 -0.57
N PHE A 164 -7.01 -25.86 0.51
CA PHE A 164 -6.09 -26.96 0.84
C PHE A 164 -6.72 -28.13 1.62
N ASP A 165 -8.05 -28.26 1.62
CA ASP A 165 -8.72 -29.50 2.02
C ASP A 165 -8.81 -30.45 0.82
N ALA A 166 -7.94 -31.46 0.80
CA ALA A 166 -7.85 -32.52 -0.22
C ALA A 166 -9.09 -33.43 -0.34
N ASN A 167 -10.24 -33.03 0.23
CA ASN A 167 -11.49 -33.80 0.23
C ASN A 167 -12.76 -32.99 -0.13
N ALA A 168 -12.64 -31.73 -0.57
CA ALA A 168 -13.80 -30.92 -0.90
C ALA A 168 -14.32 -31.17 -2.33
N THR A 169 -15.23 -32.14 -2.48
CA THR A 169 -16.18 -32.23 -3.62
C THR A 169 -17.33 -31.21 -3.52
N GLN A 170 -17.15 -30.11 -2.80
CA GLN A 170 -18.18 -29.08 -2.60
C GLN A 170 -17.61 -27.71 -2.99
N GLN A 171 -18.32 -27.07 -3.92
CA GLN A 171 -18.27 -25.66 -4.35
C GLN A 171 -17.05 -24.86 -3.87
N ARG A 172 -16.18 -24.43 -4.81
CA ARG A 172 -15.20 -23.37 -4.56
C ARG A 172 -15.94 -22.16 -3.95
N SER A 173 -15.87 -22.00 -2.63
CA SER A 173 -16.29 -20.77 -1.97
C SER A 173 -15.37 -19.68 -2.52
N SER A 174 -15.93 -18.64 -3.12
CA SER A 174 -15.14 -17.48 -3.51
C SER A 174 -14.32 -16.99 -2.31
N PRO A 175 -13.02 -16.74 -2.48
CA PRO A 175 -12.17 -16.32 -1.37
C PRO A 175 -12.74 -15.04 -0.73
N VAL A 176 -12.78 -15.03 0.60
CA VAL A 176 -13.38 -13.93 1.36
C VAL A 176 -12.52 -12.68 1.20
N LYS A 177 -13.09 -11.63 0.62
CA LYS A 177 -12.41 -10.35 0.48
C LYS A 177 -12.38 -9.65 1.84
N ARG A 178 -11.18 -9.26 2.27
CA ARG A 178 -10.97 -8.45 3.47
C ARG A 178 -10.11 -7.24 3.16
N LEU A 179 -10.37 -6.16 3.89
CA LEU A 179 -9.67 -4.89 3.78
C LEU A 179 -9.33 -4.39 5.19
N ALA A 180 -8.08 -3.99 5.42
CA ALA A 180 -7.68 -3.29 6.63
C ALA A 180 -7.59 -1.79 6.35
N THR A 181 -8.09 -0.99 7.28
CA THR A 181 -8.05 0.47 7.18
C THR A 181 -7.53 1.12 8.45
N GLY A 182 -6.73 2.17 8.29
CA GLY A 182 -6.25 3.03 9.38
C GLY A 182 -6.89 4.40 9.29
N GLY A 183 -7.32 4.96 10.42
CA GLY A 183 -7.97 6.26 10.46
C GLY A 183 -7.40 7.22 11.50
N CYS A 184 -7.87 8.47 11.40
CA CYS A 184 -7.60 9.55 12.35
C CYS A 184 -8.33 9.37 13.70
N ASP A 185 -9.08 8.29 13.87
CA ASP A 185 -9.75 7.92 15.13
C ASP A 185 -8.91 6.96 15.99
N ASN A 186 -7.64 6.77 15.63
CA ASN A 186 -6.65 5.91 16.30
C ASN A 186 -6.94 4.41 16.16
N LEU A 187 -7.94 4.05 15.34
CA LEU A 187 -8.37 2.68 15.14
C LEU A 187 -7.78 2.12 13.86
N VAL A 188 -7.43 0.84 13.92
CA VAL A 188 -7.32 0.00 12.74
C VAL A 188 -8.57 -0.85 12.66
N LYS A 189 -9.25 -0.85 11.52
CA LYS A 189 -10.48 -1.61 11.32
C LYS A 189 -10.28 -2.64 10.23
N ILE A 190 -10.91 -3.80 10.38
CA ILE A 190 -10.92 -4.84 9.36
C ILE A 190 -12.34 -4.96 8.85
N TRP A 191 -12.48 -4.90 7.54
CA TRP A 191 -13.72 -5.02 6.81
C TRP A 191 -13.74 -6.32 6.05
N LYS A 192 -14.90 -6.95 6.01
CA LYS A 192 -15.15 -8.19 5.28
C LYS A 192 -16.32 -7.99 4.34
N GLU A 193 -16.20 -8.50 3.12
CA GLU A 193 -17.30 -8.56 2.18
C GLU A 193 -18.23 -9.73 2.56
N GLU A 194 -19.47 -9.39 2.89
CA GLU A 194 -20.55 -10.35 3.14
C GLU A 194 -21.69 -10.11 2.16
N GLY A 195 -21.71 -10.91 1.09
CA GLY A 195 -22.66 -10.75 -0.01
C GLY A 195 -22.37 -9.48 -0.80
N ASP A 196 -23.27 -8.50 -0.73
CA ASP A 196 -23.18 -7.22 -1.44
C ASP A 196 -22.86 -6.04 -0.50
N ARG A 197 -22.44 -6.33 0.73
CA ARG A 197 -22.13 -5.32 1.74
C ARG A 197 -20.78 -5.60 2.39
N TRP A 198 -20.16 -4.52 2.82
CA TRP A 198 -18.97 -4.57 3.65
C TRP A 198 -19.38 -4.39 5.10
N VAL A 199 -18.98 -5.34 5.94
CA VAL A 199 -19.22 -5.33 7.37
C VAL A 199 -17.90 -5.18 8.11
N GLU A 200 -17.94 -4.46 9.22
CA GLU A 200 -16.80 -4.33 10.13
C GLU A 200 -16.65 -5.64 10.91
N GLU A 201 -15.55 -6.36 10.69
CA GLU A 201 -15.25 -7.66 11.34
C GLU A 201 -14.54 -7.42 12.68
N ASN A 202 -13.55 -6.52 12.70
CA ASN A 202 -12.75 -6.22 13.89
C ASN A 202 -12.45 -4.73 14.04
N LYS A 203 -12.41 -4.30 15.30
CA LYS A 203 -11.80 -3.04 15.75
C LYS A 203 -10.53 -3.35 16.52
N LEU A 204 -9.41 -2.82 16.05
CA LEU A 204 -8.09 -3.01 16.64
C LEU A 204 -7.67 -1.71 17.32
N GLU A 205 -7.62 -1.76 18.65
CA GLU A 205 -7.34 -0.62 19.51
C GLU A 205 -5.96 -0.81 20.17
N ALA A 206 -4.94 -0.11 19.69
CA ALA A 206 -3.62 -0.09 20.32
C ALA A 206 -2.91 1.26 20.19
N HIS A 207 -3.26 2.06 19.18
CA HIS A 207 -2.67 3.37 18.97
C HIS A 207 -3.37 4.44 19.81
N SER A 208 -2.59 5.46 20.17
CA SER A 208 -3.06 6.59 20.99
C SER A 208 -3.28 7.88 20.18
N ASP A 209 -2.89 7.87 18.91
CA ASP A 209 -3.00 8.98 17.98
C ASP A 209 -3.22 8.44 16.55
N TRP A 210 -3.36 9.33 15.56
CA TRP A 210 -3.78 9.02 14.20
C TRP A 210 -2.95 7.88 13.59
N VAL A 211 -3.63 6.87 13.04
CA VAL A 211 -2.97 5.82 12.27
C VAL A 211 -2.61 6.40 10.90
N ARG A 212 -1.33 6.35 10.55
CA ARG A 212 -0.79 6.92 9.31
C ARG A 212 -0.83 5.92 8.16
N ASP A 213 -0.41 4.69 8.41
CA ASP A 213 -0.37 3.64 7.40
C ASP A 213 -0.69 2.27 8.01
N VAL A 214 -1.20 1.38 7.16
CA VAL A 214 -1.62 0.03 7.49
C VAL A 214 -1.26 -0.86 6.32
N ALA A 215 -0.47 -1.90 6.56
CA ALA A 215 -0.04 -2.84 5.53
C ALA A 215 -0.24 -4.28 5.97
N TRP A 216 -1.01 -5.04 5.19
CA TRP A 216 -1.12 -6.49 5.35
C TRP A 216 0.13 -7.18 4.83
N ALA A 217 0.64 -8.14 5.60
CA ALA A 217 1.72 -8.98 5.14
C ALA A 217 1.20 -9.87 3.99
N PRO A 218 1.94 -9.99 2.88
CA PRO A 218 1.65 -11.01 1.88
C PRO A 218 1.75 -12.40 2.53
N ALA A 219 0.92 -13.35 2.09
CA ALA A 219 0.67 -14.61 2.79
C ALA A 219 1.97 -15.37 3.13
N VAL A 220 2.39 -15.31 4.40
CA VAL A 220 3.51 -16.08 4.96
C VAL A 220 2.98 -17.40 5.50
N GLY A 221 2.55 -18.27 4.59
CA GLY A 221 2.03 -19.59 4.93
C GLY A 221 0.57 -19.62 5.41
N PRO A 222 0.01 -20.83 5.61
CA PRO A 222 -1.43 -21.05 5.63
C PRO A 222 -2.15 -20.69 6.94
N SER A 223 -1.45 -20.37 8.03
CA SER A 223 -2.08 -20.29 9.36
C SER A 223 -1.78 -19.05 10.18
N ARG A 224 -0.91 -18.14 9.73
CA ARG A 224 -0.59 -16.91 10.47
C ARG A 224 -0.69 -15.71 9.55
N VAL A 225 -1.60 -14.82 9.94
CA VAL A 225 -1.88 -13.57 9.25
C VAL A 225 -1.25 -12.46 10.06
N THR A 226 -0.54 -11.59 9.37
CA THR A 226 0.18 -10.48 10.00
C THR A 226 -0.22 -9.17 9.34
N LEU A 227 -0.44 -8.16 10.16
CA LEU A 227 -0.76 -6.79 9.75
C LEU A 227 0.16 -5.84 10.50
N ALA A 228 0.74 -4.85 9.81
CA ALA A 228 1.49 -3.78 10.44
C ALA A 228 0.65 -2.50 10.40
N SER A 229 0.68 -1.74 11.47
CA SER A 229 0.16 -0.37 11.50
C SER A 229 1.16 0.57 12.13
N CYS A 230 1.19 1.80 11.63
CA CYS A 230 1.99 2.87 12.21
C CYS A 230 1.14 4.09 12.52
N SER A 231 1.57 4.86 13.51
CA SER A 231 0.81 6.00 14.01
C SER A 231 1.69 7.20 14.31
N GLN A 232 1.01 8.34 14.38
CA GLN A 232 1.52 9.61 14.90
C GLN A 232 2.05 9.48 16.34
N ASP A 233 1.63 8.46 17.10
CA ASP A 233 2.13 8.17 18.44
C ASP A 233 3.56 7.62 18.49
N ARG A 234 4.21 7.52 17.32
CA ARG A 234 5.59 7.05 17.12
C ARG A 234 5.77 5.56 17.36
N ARG A 235 4.68 4.79 17.37
CA ARG A 235 4.71 3.34 17.52
C ARG A 235 4.39 2.65 16.21
N VAL A 236 5.03 1.51 16.02
CA VAL A 236 4.63 0.52 15.02
C VAL A 236 4.12 -0.69 15.77
N VAL A 237 2.91 -1.12 15.42
CA VAL A 237 2.24 -2.28 16.01
C VAL A 237 2.11 -3.35 14.93
N VAL A 238 2.57 -4.55 15.25
CA VAL A 238 2.40 -5.74 14.42
C VAL A 238 1.30 -6.59 15.04
N TRP A 239 0.20 -6.73 14.32
CA TRP A 239 -0.96 -7.50 14.69
C TRP A 239 -0.84 -8.90 14.10
N THR A 240 -1.00 -9.91 14.94
CA THR A 240 -0.96 -11.32 14.50
C THR A 240 -2.25 -12.02 14.81
N SER A 241 -2.75 -12.81 13.86
CA SER A 241 -3.97 -13.61 14.00
C SER A 241 -3.81 -14.94 13.28
N ASN A 242 -4.49 -15.97 13.80
CA ASN A 242 -4.52 -17.30 13.16
C ASN A 242 -5.90 -17.62 12.53
N ASP A 243 -6.94 -16.89 12.92
CA ASP A 243 -8.34 -17.17 12.60
C ASP A 243 -9.08 -15.94 12.01
N TYR A 244 -8.38 -14.83 11.83
CA TYR A 244 -8.90 -13.50 11.46
C TYR A 244 -9.84 -12.86 12.49
N ALA A 245 -10.24 -13.58 13.55
CA ALA A 245 -11.16 -13.09 14.57
C ALA A 245 -10.41 -12.55 15.79
N SER A 246 -9.35 -13.24 16.21
CA SER A 246 -8.56 -12.91 17.38
C SER A 246 -7.24 -12.28 16.95
N TRP A 247 -7.07 -10.99 17.23
CA TRP A 247 -5.87 -10.24 16.88
C TRP A 247 -5.05 -9.92 18.12
N THR A 248 -3.76 -10.21 18.06
CA THR A 248 -2.80 -9.96 19.13
C THR A 248 -1.88 -8.80 18.72
N PRO A 249 -1.92 -7.65 19.42
CA PRO A 249 -1.00 -6.54 19.14
C PRO A 249 0.37 -6.80 19.75
N ASN A 250 1.42 -6.69 18.92
CA ASN A 250 2.81 -6.67 19.37
C ASN A 250 3.41 -5.31 19.03
N VAL A 251 3.76 -4.52 20.05
CA VAL A 251 4.45 -3.24 19.83
C VAL A 251 5.90 -3.54 19.44
N LEU A 252 6.28 -3.16 18.23
CA LEU A 252 7.59 -3.45 17.67
C LEU A 252 8.67 -2.56 18.28
N ASN A 253 8.48 -1.24 18.20
CA ASN A 253 9.34 -0.26 18.83
C ASN A 253 8.62 1.09 18.97
N VAL A 254 9.16 1.95 19.84
CA VAL A 254 8.81 3.36 19.93
C VAL A 254 9.95 4.18 19.30
N PHE A 255 9.63 4.93 18.26
CA PHE A 255 10.59 5.75 17.53
C PHE A 255 10.65 7.17 18.10
N ASP A 256 11.71 7.90 17.75
CA ASP A 256 11.90 9.29 18.22
C ASP A 256 10.89 10.25 17.58
N ASP A 257 10.52 9.99 16.32
CA ASP A 257 9.61 10.79 15.51
C ASP A 257 8.45 9.94 14.93
N VAL A 258 7.50 10.62 14.29
CA VAL A 258 6.31 10.06 13.66
C VAL A 258 6.69 9.04 12.60
N ILE A 259 5.92 7.96 12.50
CA ILE A 259 6.08 6.99 11.41
C ILE A 259 5.01 7.24 10.35
N TRP A 260 5.45 7.44 9.11
CA TRP A 260 4.58 7.79 8.00
C TRP A 260 4.09 6.57 7.23
N ASN A 261 4.97 5.60 6.98
CA ASN A 261 4.65 4.45 6.14
C ASN A 261 5.22 3.14 6.67
N VAL A 262 4.52 2.05 6.36
CA VAL A 262 4.97 0.69 6.62
C VAL A 262 4.76 -0.17 5.37
N SER A 263 5.75 -0.97 5.01
CA SER A 263 5.65 -1.84 3.83
C SER A 263 6.31 -3.19 4.04
N TRP A 264 5.63 -4.24 3.60
CA TRP A 264 6.11 -5.61 3.71
C TRP A 264 6.91 -6.02 2.48
N SER A 265 8.00 -6.75 2.69
CA SER A 265 8.63 -7.50 1.61
C SER A 265 7.65 -8.50 0.99
N LEU A 266 7.83 -8.86 -0.28
CA LEU A 266 6.97 -9.86 -0.95
C LEU A 266 6.97 -11.22 -0.26
N THR A 267 8.06 -11.58 0.43
CA THR A 267 8.15 -12.82 1.23
C THR A 267 7.43 -12.72 2.59
N GLY A 268 6.98 -11.52 2.97
CA GLY A 268 6.34 -11.18 4.24
C GLY A 268 7.23 -11.31 5.49
N GLY A 269 8.52 -11.64 5.35
CA GLY A 269 9.45 -11.80 6.47
C GLY A 269 10.19 -10.53 6.91
N ILE A 270 10.14 -9.46 6.12
CA ILE A 270 10.80 -8.18 6.42
C ILE A 270 9.76 -7.06 6.34
N LEU A 271 9.81 -6.17 7.32
CA LEU A 271 9.03 -4.94 7.39
C LEU A 271 9.95 -3.74 7.20
N ALA A 272 9.62 -2.85 6.26
CA ALA A 272 10.24 -1.54 6.10
C ALA A 272 9.38 -0.48 6.80
N ILE A 273 10.03 0.40 7.54
CA ILE A 273 9.39 1.45 8.34
C ILE A 273 10.02 2.79 7.98
N SER A 274 9.19 3.75 7.58
CA SER A 274 9.61 5.10 7.15
C SER A 274 9.27 6.12 8.24
N GLY A 275 10.31 6.71 8.85
CA GLY A 275 10.18 7.70 9.92
C GLY A 275 10.24 9.15 9.44
N GLY A 276 9.68 10.06 10.23
CA GLY A 276 9.75 11.51 10.05
C GLY A 276 11.15 12.09 10.22
N ASP A 277 12.05 11.32 10.83
CA ASP A 277 13.48 11.60 10.93
C ASP A 277 14.24 11.42 9.59
N ASN A 278 13.51 11.15 8.50
CA ASN A 278 14.04 10.84 7.16
C ASN A 278 14.91 9.57 7.13
N LYS A 279 14.66 8.64 8.05
CA LYS A 279 15.29 7.32 8.04
C LYS A 279 14.30 6.24 7.63
N VAL A 280 14.83 5.22 6.98
CA VAL A 280 14.10 3.97 6.73
C VAL A 280 14.78 2.86 7.51
N SER A 281 14.02 2.22 8.40
CA SER A 281 14.50 1.07 9.17
C SER A 281 13.87 -0.21 8.66
N LEU A 282 14.67 -1.27 8.59
CA LEU A 282 14.24 -2.60 8.19
C LEU A 282 14.21 -3.50 9.42
N TRP A 283 13.14 -4.27 9.54
CA TRP A 283 12.89 -5.12 10.70
C TRP A 283 12.53 -6.54 10.27
N ARG A 284 12.97 -7.51 11.07
CA ARG A 284 12.66 -8.93 10.87
C ARG A 284 12.33 -9.57 12.20
N GLU A 285 11.37 -10.49 12.16
CA GLU A 285 11.04 -11.35 13.29
C GLU A 285 12.02 -12.53 13.39
N ASN A 286 12.53 -12.77 14.58
CA ASN A 286 13.37 -13.93 14.90
C ASN A 286 12.51 -15.17 15.16
N SER A 287 13.15 -16.35 15.26
CA SER A 287 12.47 -17.61 15.58
C SER A 287 11.74 -17.62 16.94
N GLU A 288 12.10 -16.68 17.83
CA GLU A 288 11.49 -16.49 19.14
C GLU A 288 10.29 -15.52 19.12
N GLY A 289 9.92 -14.98 17.95
CA GLY A 289 8.83 -14.01 17.80
C GLY A 289 9.20 -12.56 18.15
N GLN A 290 10.48 -12.28 18.41
CA GLN A 290 10.98 -10.93 18.68
C GLN A 290 11.39 -10.22 17.40
N TRP A 291 11.00 -8.95 17.27
CA TRP A 291 11.38 -8.10 16.15
C TRP A 291 12.73 -7.44 16.40
N THR A 292 13.63 -7.54 15.42
CA THR A 292 14.95 -6.91 15.48
C THR A 292 15.17 -6.04 14.26
N CYS A 293 15.82 -4.89 14.47
CA CYS A 293 16.24 -4.01 13.40
C CYS A 293 17.46 -4.63 12.69
N ILE A 294 17.33 -4.89 11.39
CA ILE A 294 18.38 -5.49 10.57
C ILE A 294 19.24 -4.45 9.84
N SER A 295 18.70 -3.26 9.59
CA SER A 295 19.40 -2.18 8.91
C SER A 295 18.66 -0.86 9.09
N GLU A 296 19.41 0.23 9.18
CA GLU A 296 18.87 1.59 9.07
C GLU A 296 19.51 2.27 7.86
N LEU A 297 18.70 3.03 7.13
CA LEU A 297 19.09 3.82 5.98
C LEU A 297 18.87 5.29 6.31
N ASN A 298 19.96 6.06 6.32
CA ASN A 298 19.88 7.51 6.42
C ASN A 298 19.88 8.13 5.03
N LYS A 299 19.25 9.31 4.91
CA LYS A 299 19.36 10.16 3.73
C LYS A 299 20.84 10.36 3.36
N GLY A 300 21.23 9.91 2.16
CA GLY A 300 22.58 10.09 1.61
C GLY A 300 23.61 8.98 1.90
N GLN A 301 23.28 7.90 2.62
CA GLN A 301 24.22 6.78 2.86
C GLN A 301 24.29 5.75 1.70
N GLY A 302 23.69 6.07 0.57
CA GLY A 302 23.69 5.26 -0.64
C GLY A 302 24.72 5.69 -1.67
N ASN A 303 26.01 5.71 -1.31
CA ASN A 303 27.02 5.83 -2.36
C ASN A 303 27.00 4.53 -3.18
N LEU A 304 26.73 4.66 -4.48
CA LEU A 304 27.01 3.61 -5.46
C LEU A 304 28.46 3.18 -5.22
N ASN A 305 28.69 1.92 -4.85
CA ASN A 305 30.04 1.38 -4.82
C ASN A 305 30.64 1.62 -6.20
N SER A 306 31.58 2.58 -6.28
CA SER A 306 32.43 2.77 -7.43
C SER A 306 33.07 1.42 -7.75
N ALA A 307 33.05 1.04 -9.03
CA ALA A 307 33.56 -0.20 -9.57
C ALA A 307 35.09 -0.40 -9.35
N ALA A 308 35.53 -0.54 -8.11
CA ALA A 308 36.93 -0.70 -7.72
C ALA A 308 37.23 -2.05 -7.04
N ASP A 309 36.24 -2.78 -6.52
CA ASP A 309 36.47 -4.08 -5.87
C ASP A 309 36.13 -5.30 -6.76
N GLN A 310 36.41 -5.19 -8.06
CA GLN A 310 36.78 -6.37 -8.86
C GLN A 310 38.30 -6.51 -8.82
N ARG A 311 38.85 -6.99 -7.70
CA ARG A 311 40.15 -7.71 -7.59
C ARG A 311 40.49 -7.99 -6.13
N ALA A 312 39.96 -9.09 -5.59
CA ALA A 312 40.71 -10.01 -4.72
C ALA A 312 39.84 -11.21 -4.33
N LEU A 313 40.31 -12.38 -4.76
CA LEU A 313 39.98 -13.76 -4.36
C LEU A 313 38.61 -14.31 -4.78
#